data_AF-A0A225WSU4-F1
#
_entry.id   AF-A0A225WSU4-F1
#
_cell.length_a   1.000
_cell.length_b   1.000
_cell.length_c   1.000
_cell.angle_alpha   90.00
_cell.angle_beta   90.00
_cell.angle_gamma   90.00
#
_symmetry.space_group_name_H-M   'P 1'
#
loop_
_entity.id
_entity.type
_entity.pdbx_description
1 polymer ?
#
loop_
_entity_poly.entity_id
_entity_poly.type
_entity_poly.pdbx_seq_one_letter_code
_entity_poly.pdbx_strand_id
1 'polypeptide(L)'
;MVSGGKTPRRHVAQRRARLQGAGALLQSSPDTAYPYSRLLVWHSCFTNAVSRHESVIRGHSLNQQLEVYLPSKAGKAAAQSLQWETGFYYEIKASVGMFLSPTFIREYLSDGGTVFMVAKNAAVDASQSAMLLPSGQLLLLVDAETYQQLGIVGEKYGKAVPAKSRSAHKRAQKYVITLDLTSSTFADEENEHRDRVRKCLSTKLEDLEMLLCAYNQRGAARTILFGDDDQIPRSRVELNAKMTTFDEVFLPKFDAFYKELGVRHERGDDDGDKLRTSLQETYDWLGLVACGLTDLLQRQKMEEYVSTFIGIPDSFECEPESEITTVRWRGLIAAPFCSTIVEKVQRAVKSGEIPWGAITVWGFPDVFVSWLQQTKSSTGGKGENKSQRREHGYLGNGSNNYTLLVLPNDEYFMLQALGPHDATV
;
A
#
# COMPACT_ATOMS: atom_id res chain seq x y z
N MET A 1 63.10 -27.73 40.21
CA MET A 1 62.47 -26.39 40.18
C MET A 1 61.45 -26.40 39.03
N VAL A 2 60.22 -26.85 39.29
CA VAL A 2 59.00 -26.02 39.49
C VAL A 2 58.61 -25.27 38.20
N SER A 3 57.68 -25.83 37.40
CA SER A 3 56.24 -25.43 37.25
C SER A 3 56.04 -24.09 36.51
N GLY A 4 55.09 -23.88 35.58
CA GLY A 4 53.95 -24.64 35.06
C GLY A 4 53.64 -24.15 33.63
N GLY A 5 52.96 -24.89 32.77
CA GLY A 5 51.52 -25.17 32.86
C GLY A 5 50.73 -24.11 32.09
N LYS A 6 50.63 -24.21 30.75
CA LYS A 6 49.69 -23.41 29.93
C LYS A 6 48.45 -24.25 29.66
N THR A 7 47.37 -23.94 30.35
CA THR A 7 46.01 -24.46 30.13
C THR A 7 45.30 -23.74 28.97
N PRO A 8 44.38 -24.41 28.26
CA PRO A 8 43.61 -23.83 27.17
C PRO A 8 42.39 -23.04 27.71
N ARG A 9 42.15 -21.84 27.17
CA ARG A 9 41.01 -20.98 27.55
C ARG A 9 39.71 -21.49 26.90
N ARG A 10 38.77 -21.96 27.74
CA ARG A 10 37.32 -21.98 27.46
C ARG A 10 36.64 -20.85 28.24
N HIS A 11 35.75 -20.13 27.54
CA HIS A 11 34.59 -19.31 27.95
C HIS A 11 34.68 -18.43 29.22
N VAL A 12 34.17 -17.19 29.12
CA VAL A 12 33.03 -16.71 29.92
C VAL A 12 32.50 -15.44 29.25
N ALA A 13 31.22 -15.49 28.90
CA ALA A 13 30.39 -14.36 28.55
C ALA A 13 30.20 -13.46 29.78
N GLN A 14 30.39 -12.15 29.65
CA GLN A 14 29.68 -11.10 30.40
C GLN A 14 30.35 -9.75 30.15
N ARG A 15 29.63 -8.84 29.49
CA ARG A 15 29.49 -7.41 29.86
C ARG A 15 28.53 -6.71 28.88
N ARG A 16 27.24 -6.96 29.07
CA ARG A 16 26.21 -5.92 28.97
C ARG A 16 25.65 -5.78 30.38
N ALA A 17 26.18 -4.82 31.13
CA ALA A 17 25.61 -4.46 32.41
C ALA A 17 24.22 -3.87 32.14
N ARG A 18 23.17 -4.61 32.54
CA ARG A 18 21.82 -4.10 32.64
C ARG A 18 21.77 -3.17 33.85
N LEU A 19 21.30 -1.95 33.66
CA LEU A 19 20.73 -1.16 34.73
C LEU A 19 19.50 -1.93 35.25
N GLN A 20 19.64 -2.56 36.42
CA GLN A 20 18.52 -3.12 37.16
C GLN A 20 17.96 -2.02 38.06
N GLY A 21 16.90 -1.37 37.59
CA GLY A 21 16.01 -0.54 38.38
C GLY A 21 14.63 -1.18 38.42
N ALA A 22 13.86 -0.93 39.49
CA ALA A 22 12.57 -1.52 39.80
C ALA A 22 11.40 -1.10 38.85
N GLY A 23 11.70 -0.70 37.62
CA GLY A 23 10.73 -0.44 36.54
C GLY A 23 10.75 -1.49 35.41
N ALA A 24 11.45 -2.61 35.59
CA ALA A 24 11.57 -3.66 34.59
C ALA A 24 10.41 -4.68 34.65
N LEU A 25 9.18 -4.23 34.43
CA LEU A 25 8.09 -5.09 34.00
C LEU A 25 8.00 -4.99 32.47
N LEU A 26 7.98 -6.14 31.79
CA LEU A 26 8.04 -6.33 30.32
C LEU A 26 9.46 -6.45 29.71
N GLN A 27 10.30 -7.30 30.28
CA GLN A 27 11.28 -8.02 29.44
C GLN A 27 10.62 -9.31 28.96
N SER A 28 10.11 -9.28 27.74
CA SER A 28 9.47 -10.43 27.10
C SER A 28 10.47 -11.55 26.83
N SER A 29 9.99 -12.79 26.96
CA SER A 29 10.74 -14.03 26.71
C SER A 29 11.26 -14.09 25.26
N PRO A 30 12.41 -14.74 24.98
CA PRO A 30 12.94 -14.90 23.62
C PRO A 30 11.99 -15.61 22.63
N ASP A 31 10.91 -16.25 23.12
CA ASP A 31 9.87 -16.90 22.30
C ASP A 31 8.79 -15.93 21.77
N THR A 32 8.84 -14.64 22.11
CA THR A 32 7.90 -13.61 21.61
C THR A 32 8.53 -12.81 20.47
N ALA A 33 8.73 -13.44 19.32
CA ALA A 33 9.02 -12.71 18.09
C ALA A 33 7.74 -12.01 17.63
N TYR A 34 7.57 -10.74 17.99
CA TYR A 34 6.44 -9.93 17.52
C TYR A 34 6.48 -9.82 15.98
N PRO A 35 5.33 -9.86 15.30
CA PRO A 35 5.27 -9.48 13.90
C PRO A 35 5.72 -8.01 13.79
N TYR A 36 6.76 -7.76 12.99
CA TYR A 36 7.29 -6.41 12.81
C TYR A 36 6.37 -5.60 11.91
N SER A 37 5.57 -4.67 12.44
CA SER A 37 4.99 -3.60 11.62
C SER A 37 5.93 -2.40 11.60
N ARG A 38 6.08 -1.76 10.44
CA ARG A 38 6.92 -0.55 10.31
C ARG A 38 6.08 0.58 9.75
N LEU A 39 6.12 1.73 10.43
CA LEU A 39 5.54 2.97 9.95
C LEU A 39 6.70 3.90 9.55
N LEU A 40 6.79 4.21 8.27
CA LEU A 40 7.76 5.18 7.75
C LEU A 40 7.05 6.53 7.63
N VAL A 41 7.71 7.60 8.08
CA VAL A 41 7.15 8.95 8.04
C VAL A 41 8.09 9.87 7.27
N TRP A 42 7.54 10.64 6.35
CA TRP A 42 8.21 11.77 5.70
C TRP A 42 7.43 13.04 5.88
N HIS A 43 8.15 14.15 6.08
CA HIS A 43 7.62 15.50 6.00
C HIS A 43 8.16 16.17 4.74
N SER A 44 7.28 16.79 3.94
CA SER A 44 7.71 17.52 2.75
C SER A 44 6.66 18.55 2.33
N CYS A 45 6.92 19.19 1.20
CA CYS A 45 6.00 20.11 0.54
C CYS A 45 5.70 19.58 -0.87
N PHE A 46 4.49 19.80 -1.39
CA PHE A 46 4.11 19.32 -2.73
C PHE A 46 4.93 19.98 -3.85
N THR A 47 5.25 21.27 -3.71
CA THR A 47 6.09 22.02 -4.67
C THR A 47 7.59 21.70 -4.60
N ASN A 48 8.06 20.95 -3.59
CA ASN A 48 9.47 20.62 -3.46
C ASN A 48 9.91 19.62 -4.55
N ALA A 49 11.00 19.91 -5.26
CA ALA A 49 11.51 19.04 -6.33
C ALA A 49 11.94 17.63 -5.85
N VAL A 50 12.26 17.47 -4.56
CA VAL A 50 12.64 16.17 -3.95
C VAL A 50 11.45 15.49 -3.25
N SER A 51 10.26 16.07 -3.38
CA SER A 51 9.04 15.55 -2.80
C SER A 51 8.71 14.15 -3.32
N ARG A 52 8.29 13.26 -2.42
CA ARG A 52 8.10 11.84 -2.72
C ARG A 52 6.63 11.44 -2.91
N HIS A 53 5.68 12.34 -2.68
CA HIS A 53 4.25 12.02 -2.70
C HIS A 53 3.83 11.33 -4.01
N GLU A 54 4.19 11.87 -5.18
CA GLU A 54 3.87 11.24 -6.46
C GLU A 54 4.47 9.85 -6.60
N SER A 55 5.74 9.68 -6.19
CA SER A 55 6.44 8.40 -6.29
C SER A 55 5.82 7.32 -5.40
N VAL A 56 5.32 7.70 -4.21
CA VAL A 56 4.64 6.78 -3.28
C VAL A 56 3.25 6.42 -3.82
N ILE A 57 2.46 7.41 -4.25
CA ILE A 57 1.13 7.19 -4.82
C ILE A 57 1.21 6.30 -6.06
N ARG A 58 2.12 6.61 -7.00
CA ARG A 58 2.32 5.80 -8.22
C ARG A 58 2.95 4.44 -7.93
N GLY A 59 3.76 4.35 -6.87
CA GLY A 59 4.36 3.10 -6.41
C GLY A 59 3.34 2.14 -5.80
N HIS A 60 2.23 2.67 -5.27
CA HIS A 60 1.13 1.89 -4.69
C HIS A 60 0.02 1.65 -5.73
N SER A 61 0.30 0.72 -6.64
CA SER A 61 -0.47 0.57 -7.88
C SER A 61 -1.86 -0.08 -7.71
N LEU A 62 -2.03 -0.98 -6.74
CA LEU A 62 -3.23 -1.81 -6.58
C LEU A 62 -3.91 -1.50 -5.23
N ASN A 63 -4.96 -0.67 -5.27
CA ASN A 63 -5.64 -0.16 -4.07
C ASN A 63 -7.06 -0.73 -3.96
N GLN A 64 -7.44 -1.15 -2.75
CA GLN A 64 -8.76 -1.70 -2.44
C GLN A 64 -9.72 -0.62 -1.90
N GLN A 65 -9.18 0.34 -1.15
CA GLN A 65 -9.98 1.35 -0.47
C GLN A 65 -9.20 2.67 -0.43
N LEU A 66 -9.92 3.77 -0.65
CA LEU A 66 -9.45 5.13 -0.43
C LEU A 66 -10.46 5.84 0.46
N GLU A 67 -9.98 6.51 1.49
CA GLU A 67 -10.81 7.32 2.38
C GLU A 67 -10.18 8.68 2.61
N VAL A 68 -10.98 9.72 2.42
CA VAL A 68 -10.61 11.11 2.67
C VAL A 68 -11.30 11.58 3.93
N TYR A 69 -10.60 12.31 4.78
CA TYR A 69 -11.08 12.87 6.03
C TYR A 69 -11.03 14.39 5.96
N LEU A 70 -12.19 15.02 6.12
CA LEU A 70 -12.36 16.46 5.92
C LEU A 70 -12.97 17.08 7.18
N PRO A 71 -12.22 17.93 7.90
CA PRO A 71 -12.66 18.54 9.13
C PRO A 71 -13.70 19.64 8.89
N SER A 72 -14.56 19.86 9.88
CA SER A 72 -15.51 20.96 9.99
C SER A 72 -16.64 20.98 8.93
N LYS A 73 -17.56 21.95 9.08
CA LYS A 73 -18.63 22.23 8.11
C LYS A 73 -18.11 22.53 6.71
N ALA A 74 -16.94 23.16 6.59
CA ALA A 74 -16.32 23.39 5.30
C ALA A 74 -15.86 22.08 4.65
N GLY A 75 -15.41 21.11 5.46
CA GLY A 75 -15.08 19.76 5.00
C GLY A 75 -16.26 19.02 4.38
N LYS A 76 -17.49 19.27 4.87
CA LYS A 76 -18.72 18.72 4.27
C LYS A 76 -18.96 19.24 2.85
N ALA A 77 -18.69 20.52 2.59
CA ALA A 77 -18.82 21.09 1.24
C ALA A 77 -17.77 20.51 0.28
N ALA A 78 -16.51 20.43 0.74
CA ALA A 78 -15.44 19.78 -0.03
C ALA A 78 -15.75 18.30 -0.32
N ALA A 79 -16.32 17.58 0.66
CA ALA A 79 -16.75 16.19 0.50
C ALA A 79 -17.84 16.04 -0.58
N GLN A 80 -18.80 16.98 -0.62
CA GLN A 80 -19.84 17.00 -1.65
C GLN A 80 -19.28 17.25 -3.04
N SER A 81 -18.17 17.98 -3.19
CA SER A 81 -17.48 18.10 -4.49
C SER A 81 -16.74 16.82 -4.84
N LEU A 82 -16.09 16.18 -3.87
CA LEU A 82 -15.31 14.96 -4.09
C LEU A 82 -16.19 13.75 -4.44
N GLN A 83 -17.40 13.65 -3.89
CA GLN A 83 -18.28 12.49 -4.13
C GLN A 83 -18.62 12.28 -5.62
N TRP A 84 -18.53 13.35 -6.43
CA TRP A 84 -18.77 13.30 -7.88
C TRP A 84 -17.57 12.77 -8.68
N GLU A 85 -16.43 12.53 -8.03
CA GLU A 85 -15.31 11.85 -8.67
C GLU A 85 -15.66 10.37 -8.87
N THR A 86 -15.80 10.00 -10.14
CA THR A 86 -16.15 8.66 -10.55
C THR A 86 -14.97 7.97 -11.22
N GLY A 87 -14.93 6.66 -11.08
CA GLY A 87 -14.12 5.76 -11.90
C GLY A 87 -14.85 4.44 -12.04
N PHE A 88 -14.28 3.49 -12.76
CA PHE A 88 -14.86 2.15 -12.86
C PHE A 88 -13.78 1.10 -13.03
N TYR A 89 -14.15 -0.13 -12.72
CA TYR A 89 -13.38 -1.32 -13.02
C TYR A 89 -14.33 -2.40 -13.55
N TYR A 90 -13.76 -3.45 -14.12
CA TYR A 90 -14.50 -4.63 -14.53
C TYR A 90 -14.17 -5.81 -13.62
N GLU A 91 -15.18 -6.64 -13.40
CA GLU A 91 -15.03 -7.99 -12.88
C GLU A 91 -15.24 -8.97 -14.03
N ILE A 92 -14.26 -9.84 -14.25
CA ILE A 92 -14.33 -10.87 -15.28
C ILE A 92 -13.89 -12.22 -14.73
N LYS A 93 -14.28 -13.28 -15.42
CA LYS A 93 -13.72 -14.62 -15.23
C LYS A 93 -13.18 -15.11 -16.56
N ALA A 94 -11.87 -15.27 -16.66
CA ALA A 94 -11.20 -15.67 -17.90
C ALA A 94 -9.79 -16.20 -17.65
N SER A 95 -9.22 -16.86 -18.66
CA SER A 95 -7.81 -17.23 -18.65
C SER A 95 -6.92 -15.99 -18.74
N VAL A 96 -5.87 -15.95 -17.92
CA VAL A 96 -4.81 -14.91 -18.00
C VAL A 96 -4.11 -14.88 -19.36
N GLY A 97 -4.25 -15.93 -20.17
CA GLY A 97 -3.79 -15.97 -21.55
C GLY A 97 -4.36 -14.84 -22.42
N MET A 98 -5.52 -14.27 -22.06
CA MET A 98 -6.16 -13.19 -22.82
C MET A 98 -5.30 -11.92 -22.92
N PHE A 99 -4.46 -11.64 -21.92
CA PHE A 99 -3.58 -10.46 -21.92
C PHE A 99 -2.44 -10.56 -22.94
N LEU A 100 -2.17 -11.77 -23.45
CA LEU A 100 -1.19 -12.02 -24.51
C LEU A 100 -1.78 -11.86 -25.91
N SER A 101 -3.01 -11.36 -26.05
CA SER A 101 -3.54 -10.96 -27.36
C SER A 101 -2.71 -9.78 -27.91
N PRO A 102 -2.25 -9.83 -29.19
CA PRO A 102 -1.59 -8.69 -29.81
C PRO A 102 -2.45 -7.43 -29.80
N THR A 103 -3.76 -7.56 -29.99
CA THR A 103 -4.71 -6.44 -29.93
C THR A 103 -4.73 -5.82 -28.54
N PHE A 104 -4.78 -6.64 -27.49
CA PHE A 104 -4.76 -6.14 -26.11
C PHE A 104 -3.46 -5.38 -25.79
N ILE A 105 -2.31 -5.95 -26.14
CA ILE A 105 -1.00 -5.33 -25.90
C ILE A 105 -0.91 -3.99 -26.64
N ARG A 106 -1.27 -3.96 -27.92
CA ARG A 106 -1.21 -2.75 -28.76
C ARG A 106 -2.17 -1.67 -28.26
N GLU A 107 -3.39 -2.02 -27.87
CA GLU A 107 -4.37 -1.01 -27.51
C GLU A 107 -4.23 -0.46 -26.10
N TYR A 108 -3.81 -1.28 -25.13
CA TYR A 108 -3.86 -0.93 -23.71
C TYR A 108 -2.50 -0.76 -23.03
N LEU A 109 -1.45 -1.38 -23.58
CA LEU A 109 -0.10 -1.33 -23.02
C LEU A 109 0.87 -0.55 -23.92
N SER A 110 0.64 -0.57 -25.23
CA SER A 110 1.33 0.31 -26.18
C SER A 110 0.68 1.70 -26.15
N ASP A 111 1.39 2.71 -26.64
CA ASP A 111 0.95 4.10 -26.59
C ASP A 111 0.70 4.61 -25.17
N GLY A 112 1.50 4.19 -24.19
CA GLY A 112 1.52 4.74 -22.82
C GLY A 112 0.22 4.58 -22.03
N GLY A 113 -0.65 3.66 -22.45
CA GLY A 113 -1.73 3.15 -21.62
C GLY A 113 -1.20 2.35 -20.44
N THR A 114 -2.01 2.25 -19.38
CA THR A 114 -1.69 1.43 -18.22
C THR A 114 -2.90 0.58 -17.85
N VAL A 115 -2.64 -0.68 -17.48
CA VAL A 115 -3.67 -1.60 -17.00
C VAL A 115 -3.28 -2.06 -15.62
N PHE A 116 -4.28 -2.13 -14.75
CA PHE A 116 -4.19 -2.65 -13.40
C PHE A 116 -5.08 -3.88 -13.33
N MET A 117 -4.52 -5.01 -12.89
CA MET A 117 -5.30 -6.24 -12.68
C MET A 117 -4.83 -6.93 -11.41
N VAL A 118 -5.80 -7.46 -10.65
CA VAL A 118 -5.56 -8.37 -9.53
C VAL A 118 -6.56 -9.52 -9.55
N ALA A 119 -6.10 -10.73 -9.22
CA ALA A 119 -6.98 -11.86 -8.98
C ALA A 119 -7.89 -11.61 -7.77
N LYS A 120 -9.19 -11.90 -7.92
CA LYS A 120 -10.21 -11.70 -6.89
C LYS A 120 -10.22 -12.91 -5.95
N ASN A 121 -10.26 -12.65 -4.64
CA ASN A 121 -10.35 -13.68 -3.58
C ASN A 121 -9.23 -14.75 -3.64
N ALA A 122 -8.06 -14.39 -4.14
CA ALA A 122 -6.93 -15.30 -4.32
C ALA A 122 -5.90 -15.13 -3.19
N ALA A 123 -6.14 -15.80 -2.06
CA ALA A 123 -5.22 -15.78 -0.91
C ALA A 123 -3.80 -16.19 -1.33
N VAL A 124 -2.85 -15.25 -1.25
CA VAL A 124 -1.48 -15.35 -1.78
C VAL A 124 -0.72 -16.55 -1.23
N ASP A 125 -0.99 -16.98 -0.01
CA ASP A 125 -0.28 -18.12 0.61
C ASP A 125 -0.89 -19.47 0.24
N ALA A 126 -2.18 -19.52 -0.08
CA ALA A 126 -2.90 -20.78 -0.28
C ALA A 126 -3.23 -21.09 -1.75
N SER A 127 -3.44 -20.05 -2.56
CA SER A 127 -3.98 -20.18 -3.91
C SER A 127 -3.02 -19.67 -4.99
N GLN A 128 -3.32 -20.02 -6.25
CA GLN A 128 -2.67 -19.39 -7.39
C GLN A 128 -3.25 -17.99 -7.56
N SER A 129 -2.41 -17.05 -7.95
CA SER A 129 -2.81 -15.65 -8.11
C SER A 129 -2.13 -15.04 -9.33
N ALA A 130 -2.73 -13.98 -9.85
CA ALA A 130 -2.18 -13.23 -10.96
C ALA A 130 -2.36 -11.73 -10.73
N MET A 131 -1.44 -10.93 -11.28
CA MET A 131 -1.57 -9.49 -11.32
C MET A 131 -0.94 -8.91 -12.58
N LEU A 132 -1.52 -7.82 -13.08
CA LEU A 132 -0.92 -6.99 -14.14
C LEU A 132 -0.56 -5.64 -13.55
N LEU A 133 0.74 -5.35 -13.57
CA LEU A 133 1.29 -4.09 -13.08
C LEU A 133 1.18 -2.99 -14.14
N PRO A 134 1.14 -1.71 -13.75
CA PRO A 134 1.16 -0.58 -14.69
C PRO A 134 2.42 -0.52 -15.56
N SER A 135 3.48 -1.26 -15.21
CA SER A 135 4.66 -1.44 -16.06
C SER A 135 4.42 -2.37 -17.26
N GLY A 136 3.24 -2.98 -17.40
CA GLY A 136 2.94 -3.98 -18.43
C GLY A 136 3.43 -5.39 -18.11
N GLN A 137 3.79 -5.63 -16.84
CA GLN A 137 4.31 -6.91 -16.40
C GLN A 137 3.20 -7.76 -15.79
N LEU A 138 2.88 -8.87 -16.44
CA LEU A 138 1.94 -9.89 -15.98
C LEU A 138 2.69 -10.87 -15.08
N LEU A 139 2.28 -10.94 -13.82
CA LEU A 139 2.88 -11.82 -12.82
C LEU A 139 1.93 -12.95 -12.48
N LEU A 140 2.44 -14.17 -12.45
CA LEU A 140 1.70 -15.36 -12.07
C LEU A 140 2.37 -15.98 -10.87
N LEU A 141 1.63 -16.10 -9.77
CA LEU A 141 2.05 -16.82 -8.58
C LEU A 141 1.44 -18.21 -8.62
N VAL A 142 2.28 -19.22 -8.75
CA VAL A 142 1.87 -20.62 -8.93
C VAL A 142 2.58 -21.53 -7.92
N ASP A 143 1.96 -22.67 -7.62
CA ASP A 143 2.60 -23.74 -6.84
C ASP A 143 3.67 -24.47 -7.67
N ALA A 144 4.41 -25.37 -7.01
CA ALA A 144 5.49 -26.12 -7.62
C ALA A 144 5.04 -27.06 -8.76
N GLU A 145 3.85 -27.64 -8.65
CA GLU A 145 3.33 -28.57 -9.65
C GLU A 145 2.95 -27.82 -10.93
N THR A 146 2.16 -26.77 -10.79
CA THR A 146 1.72 -25.90 -11.88
C THR A 146 2.91 -25.20 -12.54
N TYR A 147 3.90 -24.77 -11.76
CA TYR A 147 5.15 -24.24 -12.31
C TYR A 147 5.84 -25.24 -13.26
N GLN A 148 5.97 -26.51 -12.84
CA GLN A 148 6.57 -27.57 -13.66
C GLN A 148 5.71 -27.89 -14.89
N GLN A 149 4.39 -27.93 -14.74
CA GLN A 149 3.46 -28.18 -15.83
C GLN A 149 3.51 -27.06 -16.89
N LEU A 150 3.55 -25.79 -16.47
CA LEU A 150 3.67 -24.65 -17.37
C LEU A 150 5.00 -24.66 -18.13
N GLY A 151 6.09 -25.02 -17.46
CA GLY A 151 7.43 -25.08 -18.07
C GLY A 151 7.94 -23.70 -18.52
N ILE A 152 7.43 -22.62 -17.91
CA ILE A 152 7.84 -21.24 -18.16
C ILE A 152 8.85 -20.84 -17.08
N VAL A 153 9.91 -20.15 -17.48
CA VAL A 153 10.95 -19.71 -16.55
C VAL A 153 10.37 -18.70 -15.55
N GLY A 154 10.56 -18.99 -14.27
CA GLY A 154 10.20 -18.11 -13.16
C GLY A 154 11.21 -18.23 -12.01
N GLU A 155 10.89 -17.57 -10.90
CA GLU A 155 11.75 -17.56 -9.72
C GLU A 155 10.98 -18.01 -8.47
N LYS A 156 11.72 -18.48 -7.46
CA LYS A 156 11.12 -18.85 -6.17
C LYS A 156 10.56 -17.61 -5.48
N TYR A 157 9.29 -17.68 -5.11
CA TYR A 157 8.62 -16.67 -4.31
C TYR A 157 9.07 -16.71 -2.85
N GLY A 158 9.02 -15.57 -2.16
CA GLY A 158 9.23 -15.47 -0.72
C GLY A 158 10.70 -15.54 -0.32
N LYS A 159 11.60 -14.99 -1.16
CA LYS A 159 13.03 -14.88 -0.80
C LYS A 159 13.24 -14.03 0.46
N ALA A 160 12.34 -13.07 0.68
CA ALA A 160 12.28 -12.19 1.86
C ALA A 160 11.78 -12.89 3.14
N VAL A 161 11.14 -14.07 3.03
CA VAL A 161 10.63 -14.83 4.18
C VAL A 161 11.81 -15.51 4.91
N PRO A 162 11.91 -15.43 6.25
CA PRO A 162 12.97 -16.13 7.00
C PRO A 162 13.01 -17.63 6.71
N ALA A 163 14.22 -18.19 6.57
CA ALA A 163 14.43 -19.61 6.26
C ALA A 163 13.77 -20.58 7.27
N LYS A 164 13.57 -20.14 8.51
CA LYS A 164 12.90 -20.89 9.58
C LYS A 164 11.39 -21.07 9.36
N SER A 165 10.72 -20.10 8.70
CA SER A 165 9.32 -20.24 8.28
C SER A 165 9.21 -21.05 6.98
N ARG A 166 10.29 -21.09 6.17
CA ARG A 166 10.38 -21.92 4.95
C ARG A 166 10.55 -23.42 5.24
N SER A 167 11.21 -23.78 6.34
CA SER A 167 11.60 -25.17 6.63
C SER A 167 10.43 -26.12 6.95
N ALA A 168 9.27 -25.60 7.35
CA ALA A 168 8.09 -26.44 7.57
C ALA A 168 7.39 -26.86 6.26
N HIS A 169 7.71 -26.23 5.11
CA HIS A 169 6.86 -26.26 3.92
C HIS A 169 7.65 -26.55 2.62
N LYS A 170 8.44 -27.64 2.55
CA LYS A 170 8.97 -28.11 1.24
C LYS A 170 7.86 -28.35 0.20
N ARG A 171 6.62 -28.62 0.65
CA ARG A 171 5.43 -28.79 -0.20
C ARG A 171 4.67 -27.50 -0.55
N ALA A 172 4.97 -26.36 0.08
CA ALA A 172 4.28 -25.08 -0.22
C ALA A 172 5.21 -24.05 -0.87
N GLN A 173 6.28 -24.49 -1.53
CA GLN A 173 7.12 -23.61 -2.33
C GLN A 173 6.32 -23.07 -3.51
N LYS A 174 6.17 -21.74 -3.58
CA LYS A 174 5.58 -21.05 -4.72
C LYS A 174 6.64 -20.45 -5.65
N TYR A 175 6.24 -20.20 -6.87
CA TYR A 175 7.05 -19.59 -7.92
C TYR A 175 6.32 -18.39 -8.50
N VAL A 176 7.05 -17.33 -8.80
CA VAL A 176 6.56 -16.19 -9.57
C VAL A 176 7.10 -16.30 -10.99
N ILE A 177 6.19 -16.40 -11.95
CA ILE A 177 6.50 -16.25 -13.38
C ILE A 177 6.23 -14.81 -13.76
N THR A 178 7.16 -14.21 -14.49
CA THR A 178 7.07 -12.83 -14.95
C THR A 178 7.04 -12.80 -16.47
N LEU A 179 5.97 -12.24 -17.03
CA LEU A 179 5.83 -12.01 -18.46
C LEU A 179 5.79 -10.50 -18.70
N ASP A 180 6.81 -9.98 -19.38
CA ASP A 180 6.85 -8.56 -19.74
C ASP A 180 6.17 -8.34 -21.09
N LEU A 181 4.91 -7.91 -21.05
CA LEU A 181 4.08 -7.76 -22.25
C LEU A 181 4.50 -6.57 -23.12
N THR A 182 5.34 -5.67 -22.59
CA THR A 182 5.87 -4.51 -23.32
C THR A 182 7.23 -4.78 -23.97
N SER A 183 7.86 -5.90 -23.63
CA SER A 183 9.13 -6.29 -24.24
C SER A 183 8.95 -6.67 -25.71
N SER A 184 10.00 -6.49 -26.52
CA SER A 184 10.01 -6.92 -27.93
C SER A 184 9.66 -8.40 -28.10
N THR A 185 9.94 -9.23 -27.08
CA THR A 185 9.58 -10.65 -27.03
C THR A 185 8.07 -10.91 -27.10
N PHE A 186 7.22 -9.93 -26.82
CA PHE A 186 5.76 -10.06 -26.85
C PHE A 186 5.06 -9.00 -27.71
N ALA A 187 5.75 -7.91 -28.04
CA ALA A 187 5.21 -6.77 -28.78
C ALA A 187 5.01 -7.03 -30.28
N ASP A 188 5.79 -7.93 -30.90
CA ASP A 188 5.69 -8.22 -32.34
C ASP A 188 4.35 -8.88 -32.70
N GLU A 189 3.75 -8.49 -33.84
CA GLU A 189 2.43 -9.00 -34.24
C GLU A 189 2.44 -10.53 -34.48
N GLU A 190 3.50 -11.06 -35.09
CA GLU A 190 3.70 -12.50 -35.29
C GLU A 190 4.78 -13.00 -34.32
N ASN A 191 4.37 -13.76 -33.31
CA ASN A 191 5.28 -14.21 -32.27
C ASN A 191 4.93 -15.62 -31.77
N GLU A 192 5.63 -16.61 -32.31
CA GLU A 192 5.44 -18.03 -31.96
C GLU A 192 5.64 -18.31 -30.46
N HIS A 193 6.55 -17.57 -29.82
CA HIS A 193 6.79 -17.70 -28.38
C HIS A 193 5.57 -17.26 -27.58
N ARG A 194 5.02 -16.08 -27.91
CA ARG A 194 3.78 -15.56 -27.30
C ARG A 194 2.63 -16.51 -27.50
N ASP A 195 2.44 -17.04 -28.71
CA ASP A 195 1.33 -17.95 -29.01
C ASP A 195 1.47 -19.28 -28.25
N ARG A 196 2.70 -19.78 -28.11
CA ARG A 196 3.00 -20.95 -27.26
C ARG A 196 2.68 -20.67 -25.79
N VAL A 197 3.08 -19.51 -25.27
CA VAL A 197 2.79 -19.12 -23.87
C VAL A 197 1.29 -18.94 -23.67
N ARG A 198 0.61 -18.22 -24.56
CA ARG A 198 -0.85 -18.01 -24.55
C ARG A 198 -1.60 -19.34 -24.54
N LYS A 199 -1.22 -20.28 -25.41
CA LYS A 199 -1.78 -21.63 -25.46
C LYS A 199 -1.51 -22.40 -24.16
N CYS A 200 -0.30 -22.32 -23.62
CA CYS A 200 0.06 -22.96 -22.35
C CYS A 200 -0.82 -22.46 -21.19
N LEU A 201 -0.95 -21.14 -21.05
CA LEU A 201 -1.77 -20.52 -20.01
C LEU A 201 -3.25 -20.84 -20.17
N SER A 202 -3.76 -20.88 -21.40
CA SER A 202 -5.18 -21.17 -21.67
C SER A 202 -5.55 -22.65 -21.50
N THR A 203 -4.57 -23.56 -21.51
CA THR A 203 -4.82 -25.01 -21.43
C THR A 203 -4.47 -25.61 -20.09
N LYS A 204 -3.51 -25.03 -19.36
CA LYS A 204 -2.96 -25.60 -18.12
C LYS A 204 -3.28 -24.78 -16.88
N LEU A 205 -3.76 -23.55 -17.04
CA LEU A 205 -4.20 -22.71 -15.93
C LEU A 205 -5.71 -22.56 -15.99
N GLU A 206 -6.37 -22.69 -14.84
CA GLU A 206 -7.80 -22.44 -14.74
C GLU A 206 -8.11 -20.95 -14.92
N ASP A 207 -9.35 -20.67 -15.32
CA ASP A 207 -9.84 -19.30 -15.42
C ASP A 207 -9.87 -18.64 -14.04
N LEU A 208 -9.34 -17.42 -13.96
CA LEU A 208 -9.32 -16.64 -12.73
C LEU A 208 -10.44 -15.61 -12.75
N GLU A 209 -11.05 -15.40 -11.59
CA GLU A 209 -11.83 -14.19 -11.34
C GLU A 209 -10.86 -13.03 -11.14
N MET A 210 -11.04 -11.94 -11.89
CA MET A 210 -10.11 -10.82 -11.93
C MET A 210 -10.85 -9.50 -11.82
N LEU A 211 -10.26 -8.57 -11.07
CA LEU A 211 -10.63 -7.15 -11.06
C LEU A 211 -9.66 -6.41 -11.97
N LEU A 212 -10.15 -5.57 -12.88
CA LEU A 212 -9.28 -4.88 -13.82
C LEU A 212 -9.81 -3.54 -14.32
N CYS A 213 -8.91 -2.60 -14.51
CA CYS A 213 -9.19 -1.28 -15.07
C CYS A 213 -8.02 -0.79 -15.93
N ALA A 214 -8.32 0.07 -16.90
CA ALA A 214 -7.33 0.63 -17.81
C ALA A 214 -7.41 2.16 -17.79
N TYR A 215 -6.26 2.79 -17.95
CA TYR A 215 -6.10 4.23 -17.99
C TYR A 215 -5.28 4.62 -19.21
N ASN A 216 -5.66 5.72 -19.86
CA ASN A 216 -4.87 6.29 -20.94
C ASN A 216 -3.66 7.09 -20.40
N GLN A 217 -2.80 7.58 -21.29
CA GLN A 217 -1.65 8.44 -20.93
C GLN A 217 -2.03 9.68 -20.11
N ARG A 218 -3.26 10.17 -20.26
CA ARG A 218 -3.76 11.37 -19.56
C ARG A 218 -4.33 11.05 -18.18
N GLY A 219 -4.29 9.78 -17.75
CA GLY A 219 -4.84 9.36 -16.46
C GLY A 219 -6.36 9.28 -16.42
N ALA A 220 -7.04 9.22 -17.57
CA ALA A 220 -8.49 8.98 -17.63
C ALA A 220 -8.80 7.49 -17.81
N ALA A 221 -9.83 7.01 -17.10
CA ALA A 221 -10.30 5.63 -17.20
C ALA A 221 -10.81 5.32 -18.62
N ARG A 222 -10.46 4.14 -19.12
CA ARG A 222 -10.77 3.65 -20.47
C ARG A 222 -11.49 2.31 -20.42
N THR A 223 -12.43 2.11 -21.34
CA THR A 223 -13.14 0.84 -21.51
C THR A 223 -12.23 -0.22 -22.13
N ILE A 224 -12.36 -1.46 -21.65
CA ILE A 224 -11.54 -2.59 -22.10
C ILE A 224 -12.36 -3.51 -23.01
N LEU A 225 -11.77 -3.90 -24.14
CA LEU A 225 -12.21 -4.97 -25.01
C LEU A 225 -11.56 -6.27 -24.54
N PHE A 226 -12.36 -7.29 -24.27
CA PHE A 226 -11.92 -8.53 -23.64
C PHE A 226 -11.85 -9.69 -24.63
N GLY A 227 -10.63 -10.05 -25.00
CA GLY A 227 -10.35 -11.06 -26.02
C GLY A 227 -10.42 -10.48 -27.43
N ASP A 228 -10.18 -11.33 -28.43
CA ASP A 228 -10.10 -10.88 -29.83
C ASP A 228 -11.49 -10.50 -30.39
N ASP A 229 -12.56 -11.15 -29.90
CA ASP A 229 -13.95 -10.95 -30.35
C ASP A 229 -14.88 -10.29 -29.31
N ASP A 230 -14.32 -9.80 -28.20
CA ASP A 230 -15.03 -9.11 -27.11
C ASP A 230 -16.18 -9.92 -26.43
N GLN A 231 -16.14 -11.26 -26.54
CA GLN A 231 -17.19 -12.16 -26.07
C GLN A 231 -17.10 -12.54 -24.57
N ILE A 232 -16.03 -12.14 -23.88
CA ILE A 232 -15.84 -12.53 -22.48
C ILE A 232 -16.88 -11.81 -21.61
N PRO A 233 -17.68 -12.55 -20.82
CA PRO A 233 -18.64 -11.96 -19.90
C PRO A 233 -17.94 -11.06 -18.88
N ARG A 234 -18.49 -9.86 -18.67
CA ARG A 234 -17.93 -8.86 -17.77
C ARG A 234 -19.01 -8.13 -16.99
N SER A 235 -18.72 -7.82 -15.74
CA SER A 235 -19.51 -6.90 -14.93
C SER A 235 -18.75 -5.59 -14.79
N ARG A 236 -19.35 -4.47 -15.19
CA ARG A 236 -18.76 -3.14 -14.96
C ARG A 236 -19.25 -2.62 -13.60
N VAL A 237 -18.30 -2.26 -12.73
CA VAL A 237 -18.59 -1.74 -11.40
C VAL A 237 -18.09 -0.30 -11.32
N GLU A 238 -19.02 0.61 -11.03
CA GLU A 238 -18.71 2.03 -10.80
C GLU A 238 -18.14 2.23 -9.39
N LEU A 239 -17.07 3.01 -9.29
CA LEU A 239 -16.48 3.46 -8.03
C LEU A 239 -17.33 4.59 -7.46
N ASN A 240 -18.38 4.22 -6.76
CA ASN A 240 -19.26 5.18 -6.09
C ASN A 240 -18.68 5.60 -4.74
N ALA A 241 -18.65 6.91 -4.51
CA ALA A 241 -18.27 7.48 -3.23
C ALA A 241 -19.37 7.23 -2.17
N LYS A 242 -18.95 6.80 -0.98
CA LYS A 242 -19.80 6.79 0.22
C LYS A 242 -19.36 7.90 1.16
N MET A 243 -20.20 8.91 1.30
CA MET A 243 -20.00 10.01 2.24
C MET A 243 -20.61 9.68 3.61
N THR A 244 -19.88 9.94 4.69
CA THR A 244 -20.36 9.78 6.07
C THR A 244 -19.94 11.00 6.88
N THR A 245 -20.86 11.60 7.63
CA THR A 245 -20.56 12.71 8.54
C THR A 245 -20.72 12.23 9.97
N PHE A 246 -19.75 12.55 10.81
CA PHE A 246 -19.77 12.31 12.25
C PHE A 246 -19.88 13.66 12.95
N ASP A 247 -20.91 13.81 13.76
CA ASP A 247 -21.22 15.03 14.50
C ASP A 247 -20.75 14.90 15.98
N GLU A 248 -20.62 16.03 16.66
CA GLU A 248 -20.23 16.14 18.08
C GLU A 248 -18.87 15.51 18.41
N VAL A 249 -17.97 15.48 17.42
CA VAL A 249 -16.63 14.91 17.54
C VAL A 249 -15.67 15.91 18.19
N PHE A 250 -14.74 15.40 19.00
CA PHE A 250 -13.59 16.15 19.45
C PHE A 250 -12.52 16.16 18.35
N LEU A 251 -12.45 17.26 17.61
CA LEU A 251 -11.64 17.38 16.41
C LEU A 251 -10.23 17.92 16.73
N PRO A 252 -9.15 17.16 16.48
CA PRO A 252 -7.79 17.63 16.71
C PRO A 252 -7.39 18.76 15.75
N LYS A 253 -6.75 19.80 16.29
CA LYS A 253 -6.19 20.92 15.51
C LYS A 253 -4.80 20.59 14.94
N PHE A 254 -4.74 19.67 13.97
CA PHE A 254 -3.47 19.25 13.37
C PHE A 254 -2.67 20.41 12.76
N ASP A 255 -3.34 21.30 12.04
CA ASP A 255 -2.74 22.47 11.40
C ASP A 255 -2.11 23.44 12.41
N ALA A 256 -2.83 23.74 13.50
CA ALA A 256 -2.32 24.63 14.54
C ALA A 256 -1.10 24.03 15.25
N PHE A 257 -1.17 22.74 15.62
CA PHE A 257 -0.10 22.04 16.31
C PHE A 257 1.18 21.97 15.46
N TYR A 258 1.07 21.51 14.20
CA TYR A 258 2.25 21.35 13.35
C TYR A 258 2.84 22.71 12.91
N LYS A 259 2.01 23.75 12.80
CA LYS A 259 2.48 25.12 12.61
C LYS A 259 3.32 25.59 13.80
N GLU A 260 2.86 25.36 15.04
CA GLU A 260 3.63 25.75 16.23
C GLU A 260 4.95 24.99 16.32
N LEU A 261 4.91 23.68 16.07
CA LEU A 261 6.09 22.81 16.10
C LEU A 261 7.13 23.24 15.05
N GLY A 262 6.69 23.71 13.87
CA GLY A 262 7.56 24.20 12.81
C GLY A 262 8.22 25.55 13.07
N VAL A 263 7.63 26.40 13.92
CA VAL A 263 8.15 27.75 14.27
C VAL A 263 9.29 27.70 15.29
N ARG A 264 9.44 26.59 16.03
CA ARG A 264 10.52 26.42 17.01
C ARG A 264 11.85 26.20 16.28
N HIS A 265 12.67 27.26 16.25
CA HIS A 265 13.92 27.34 15.47
C HIS A 265 15.06 26.43 15.95
N GLU A 266 14.98 25.84 17.15
CA GLU A 266 15.97 24.92 17.70
C GLU A 266 15.30 23.58 18.02
N ARG A 267 15.38 22.61 17.10
CA ARG A 267 14.91 21.24 17.34
C ARG A 267 15.80 20.59 18.39
N GLY A 268 15.36 20.57 19.64
CA GLY A 268 15.93 19.69 20.67
C GLY A 268 15.47 18.24 20.47
N ASP A 269 16.13 17.29 21.15
CA ASP A 269 15.72 15.87 21.14
C ASP A 269 14.25 15.68 21.57
N ASP A 270 13.76 16.53 22.48
CA ASP A 270 12.37 16.53 22.98
C ASP A 270 11.33 16.87 21.89
N ASP A 271 11.66 17.72 20.91
CA ASP A 271 10.75 18.03 19.79
C ASP A 271 10.63 16.85 18.82
N GLY A 272 11.68 16.03 18.71
CA GLY A 272 11.67 14.80 17.90
C GLY A 272 10.72 13.75 18.46
N ASP A 273 10.74 13.53 19.77
CA ASP A 273 9.86 12.57 20.44
C ASP A 273 8.39 13.05 20.44
N LYS A 274 8.16 14.35 20.62
CA LYS A 274 6.81 14.96 20.46
C LYS A 274 6.28 14.79 19.05
N LEU A 275 7.10 15.05 18.02
CA LEU A 275 6.71 14.84 16.63
C LEU A 275 6.32 13.38 16.39
N ARG A 276 7.15 12.44 16.86
CA ARG A 276 6.88 11.00 16.69
C ARG A 276 5.57 10.59 17.38
N THR A 277 5.35 11.04 18.60
CA THR A 277 4.16 10.71 19.40
C THR A 277 2.90 11.30 18.75
N SER A 278 2.92 12.58 18.38
CA SER A 278 1.80 13.25 17.72
C SER A 278 1.41 12.60 16.39
N LEU A 279 2.38 12.13 15.59
CA LEU A 279 2.10 11.44 14.33
C LEU A 279 1.49 10.05 14.53
N GLN A 280 1.92 9.33 15.57
CA GLN A 280 1.31 8.06 15.96
C GLN A 280 -0.14 8.27 16.40
N GLU A 281 -0.37 9.25 17.28
CA GLU A 281 -1.71 9.64 17.72
C GLU A 281 -2.61 10.09 16.57
N THR A 282 -2.07 10.85 15.61
CA THR A 282 -2.79 11.24 14.39
C THR A 282 -3.19 10.01 13.58
N TYR A 283 -2.26 9.07 13.38
CA TYR A 283 -2.51 7.84 12.64
C TYR A 283 -3.59 6.97 13.32
N ASP A 284 -3.50 6.83 14.63
CA ASP A 284 -4.46 6.06 15.42
C ASP A 284 -5.85 6.72 15.41
N TRP A 285 -5.92 8.04 15.60
CA TRP A 285 -7.18 8.79 15.56
C TRP A 285 -7.87 8.71 14.19
N LEU A 286 -7.12 8.87 13.08
CA LEU A 286 -7.65 8.65 11.73
C LEU A 286 -8.17 7.21 11.54
N GLY A 287 -7.49 6.24 12.14
CA GLY A 287 -7.95 4.85 12.20
C GLY A 287 -9.30 4.68 12.91
N LEU A 288 -9.56 5.44 13.98
CA LEU A 288 -10.86 5.42 14.67
C LEU A 288 -11.98 5.98 13.82
N VAL A 289 -11.69 7.08 13.11
CA VAL A 289 -12.64 7.66 12.15
C VAL A 289 -12.95 6.65 11.05
N ALA A 290 -11.94 5.98 10.50
CA ALA A 290 -12.12 4.94 9.48
C ALA A 290 -12.98 3.75 9.97
N CYS A 291 -12.78 3.34 11.23
CA CYS A 291 -13.56 2.29 11.88
C CYS A 291 -14.98 2.71 12.27
N GLY A 292 -15.31 4.02 12.23
CA GLY A 292 -16.62 4.54 12.60
C GLY A 292 -16.93 4.40 14.10
N LEU A 293 -15.90 4.44 14.96
CA LEU A 293 -16.03 4.31 16.41
C LEU A 293 -16.48 5.64 17.05
N THR A 294 -17.73 6.00 16.77
CA THR A 294 -18.32 7.31 17.11
C THR A 294 -18.26 7.63 18.61
N ASP A 295 -18.51 6.66 19.48
CA ASP A 295 -18.50 6.86 20.94
C ASP A 295 -17.13 7.35 21.44
N LEU A 296 -16.03 6.82 20.87
CA LEU A 296 -14.67 7.26 21.18
C LEU A 296 -14.38 8.66 20.64
N LEU A 297 -14.86 8.97 19.43
CA LEU A 297 -14.73 10.29 18.81
C LEU A 297 -15.48 11.38 19.60
N GLN A 298 -16.60 11.03 20.22
CA GLN A 298 -17.43 11.88 21.07
C GLN A 298 -16.98 11.87 22.54
N ARG A 299 -15.90 11.15 22.88
CA ARG A 299 -15.37 10.98 24.25
C ARG A 299 -16.42 10.50 25.25
N GLN A 300 -17.36 9.68 24.79
CA GLN A 300 -18.35 9.09 25.67
C GLN A 300 -17.71 7.96 26.48
N LYS A 301 -18.11 7.86 27.76
CA LYS A 301 -17.57 6.84 28.67
C LYS A 301 -18.09 5.47 28.23
N MET A 302 -17.17 4.57 27.85
CA MET A 302 -17.53 3.19 27.53
C MET A 302 -18.11 2.47 28.76
N GLU A 303 -19.08 1.59 28.53
CA GLU A 303 -19.67 0.73 29.56
C GLU A 303 -18.61 -0.14 30.28
N GLU A 304 -19.04 -0.79 31.36
CA GLU A 304 -18.24 -1.50 32.39
C GLU A 304 -17.20 -2.53 31.88
N TYR A 305 -17.25 -2.91 30.59
CA TYR A 305 -16.24 -3.72 29.90
C TYR A 305 -15.16 -2.81 29.28
N VAL A 306 -14.26 -2.36 30.15
CA VAL A 306 -13.20 -1.36 29.99
C VAL A 306 -12.38 -1.51 28.69
N SER A 307 -12.74 -0.77 27.64
CA SER A 307 -11.75 -0.35 26.64
C SER A 307 -10.73 0.54 27.34
N THR A 308 -9.47 0.11 27.42
CA THR A 308 -8.37 0.97 27.88
C THR A 308 -7.93 1.95 26.81
N PHE A 309 -8.39 1.76 25.57
CA PHE A 309 -8.10 2.65 24.47
C PHE A 309 -9.07 3.82 24.50
N ILE A 310 -8.55 5.01 24.81
CA ILE A 310 -9.32 6.24 24.99
C ILE A 310 -9.58 6.92 23.64
N GLY A 311 -8.72 6.70 22.65
CA GLY A 311 -8.86 7.25 21.30
C GLY A 311 -8.73 8.76 21.19
N ILE A 312 -8.42 9.43 22.30
CA ILE A 312 -8.14 10.86 22.36
C ILE A 312 -6.64 11.04 22.18
N PRO A 313 -6.21 11.85 21.22
CA PRO A 313 -4.79 12.14 21.08
C PRO A 313 -4.41 13.22 22.12
N ASP A 314 -3.45 12.90 23.00
CA ASP A 314 -3.05 13.74 24.13
C ASP A 314 -2.20 14.94 23.69
N SER A 315 -1.59 14.86 22.51
CA SER A 315 -0.69 15.90 22.00
C SER A 315 -1.42 17.14 21.46
N PHE A 316 -2.71 17.04 21.16
CA PHE A 316 -3.44 18.08 20.42
C PHE A 316 -4.52 18.76 21.23
N GLU A 317 -4.62 20.07 21.07
CA GLU A 317 -5.85 20.78 21.38
C GLU A 317 -6.96 20.29 20.45
N CYS A 318 -8.12 19.97 21.04
CA CYS A 318 -9.28 19.49 20.30
C CYS A 318 -10.42 20.50 20.39
N GLU A 319 -11.09 20.74 19.27
CA GLU A 319 -12.35 21.49 19.23
C GLU A 319 -13.50 20.56 19.62
N PRO A 320 -14.24 20.86 20.70
CA PRO A 320 -15.44 20.09 21.04
C PRO A 320 -16.57 20.41 20.05
N GLU A 321 -17.63 19.57 20.06
CA GLU A 321 -18.87 19.78 19.30
C GLU A 321 -18.65 20.03 17.79
N SER A 322 -17.57 19.48 17.25
CA SER A 322 -17.19 19.65 15.85
C SER A 322 -17.74 18.52 14.98
N GLU A 323 -17.61 18.67 13.66
CA GLU A 323 -17.97 17.62 12.71
C GLU A 323 -16.77 17.22 11.85
N ILE A 324 -16.75 15.96 11.44
CA ILE A 324 -15.82 15.44 10.45
C ILE A 324 -16.59 14.65 9.40
N THR A 325 -16.30 14.93 8.13
CA THR A 325 -16.90 14.20 7.02
C THR A 325 -15.86 13.34 6.34
N THR A 326 -16.18 12.06 6.12
CA THR A 326 -15.38 11.16 5.32
C THR A 326 -16.01 10.88 3.96
N VAL A 327 -15.16 10.69 2.96
CA VAL A 327 -15.57 10.20 1.63
C VAL A 327 -14.76 8.94 1.32
N ARG A 328 -15.46 7.83 1.14
CA ARG A 328 -14.85 6.50 0.96
C ARG A 328 -15.19 5.91 -0.40
N TRP A 329 -14.19 5.38 -1.09
CA TRP A 329 -14.34 4.54 -2.28
C TRP A 329 -13.82 3.13 -1.97
N ARG A 330 -14.47 2.10 -2.50
CA ARG A 330 -14.04 0.70 -2.40
C ARG A 330 -14.14 0.01 -3.75
N GLY A 331 -13.24 -0.92 -4.01
CA GLY A 331 -13.14 -1.66 -5.28
C GLY A 331 -11.69 -1.72 -5.76
N LEU A 332 -11.46 -1.81 -7.07
CA LEU A 332 -10.12 -1.63 -7.63
C LEU A 332 -9.89 -0.16 -7.94
N ILE A 333 -9.06 0.50 -7.14
CA ILE A 333 -8.73 1.92 -7.25
C ILE A 333 -7.30 2.05 -7.79
N ALA A 334 -7.15 2.68 -8.94
CA ALA A 334 -5.84 2.87 -9.57
C ALA A 334 -5.12 4.11 -9.05
N ALA A 335 -3.79 4.11 -9.12
CA ALA A 335 -2.97 5.24 -8.68
C ALA A 335 -3.34 6.61 -9.31
N PRO A 336 -3.71 6.71 -10.61
CA PRO A 336 -4.16 7.99 -11.19
C PRO A 336 -5.39 8.58 -10.48
N PHE A 337 -6.36 7.73 -10.09
CA PHE A 337 -7.53 8.16 -9.33
C PHE A 337 -7.12 8.71 -7.96
N CYS A 338 -6.22 8.01 -7.25
CA CYS A 338 -5.66 8.49 -5.98
C CYS A 338 -4.98 9.85 -6.13
N SER A 339 -4.19 10.05 -7.20
CA SER A 339 -3.55 11.33 -7.50
C SER A 339 -4.57 12.46 -7.67
N THR A 340 -5.63 12.24 -8.45
CA THR A 340 -6.69 13.25 -8.65
C THR A 340 -7.37 13.64 -7.34
N ILE A 341 -7.65 12.68 -6.46
CA ILE A 341 -8.25 12.96 -5.15
C ILE A 341 -7.28 13.76 -4.27
N VAL A 342 -6.00 13.35 -4.20
CA VAL A 342 -4.97 14.07 -3.43
C VAL A 342 -4.82 15.52 -3.91
N GLU A 343 -4.78 15.76 -5.22
CA GLU A 343 -4.69 17.12 -5.79
C GLU A 343 -5.90 17.99 -5.43
N LYS A 344 -7.11 17.40 -5.40
CA LYS A 344 -8.33 18.13 -5.00
C LYS A 344 -8.31 18.50 -3.53
N VAL A 345 -7.91 17.58 -2.65
CA VAL A 345 -7.77 17.85 -1.21
C VAL A 345 -6.68 18.88 -0.95
N GLN A 346 -5.52 18.73 -1.60
CA GLN A 346 -4.44 19.72 -1.53
C GLN A 346 -4.92 21.11 -1.93
N ARG A 347 -5.69 21.23 -3.03
CA ARG A 347 -6.23 22.51 -3.49
C ARG A 347 -7.18 23.13 -2.47
N ALA A 348 -8.07 22.33 -1.88
CA ALA A 348 -9.00 22.81 -0.84
C ALA A 348 -8.23 23.36 0.37
N VAL A 349 -7.26 22.61 0.90
CA VAL A 349 -6.41 23.05 2.02
C VAL A 349 -5.60 24.30 1.66
N LYS A 350 -4.96 24.31 0.49
CA LYS A 350 -4.11 25.43 0.03
C LYS A 350 -4.89 26.73 -0.17
N SER A 351 -6.15 26.63 -0.60
CA SER A 351 -7.05 27.78 -0.75
C SER A 351 -7.59 28.31 0.58
N GLY A 352 -7.37 27.59 1.68
CA GLY A 352 -7.92 27.90 3.00
C GLY A 352 -9.40 27.52 3.16
N GLU A 353 -9.96 26.75 2.23
CA GLU A 353 -11.35 26.24 2.34
C GLU A 353 -11.49 25.33 3.57
N ILE A 354 -10.48 24.50 3.83
CA ILE A 354 -10.40 23.60 4.99
C ILE A 354 -9.04 23.75 5.69
N PRO A 355 -8.97 23.59 7.03
CA PRO A 355 -7.73 23.79 7.78
C PRO A 355 -6.67 22.72 7.50
N TRP A 356 -7.10 21.48 7.26
CA TRP A 356 -6.26 20.34 6.88
C TRP A 356 -7.14 19.29 6.18
N GLY A 357 -6.53 18.30 5.55
CA GLY A 357 -7.23 17.14 5.02
C GLY A 357 -6.34 15.91 5.11
N ALA A 358 -6.92 14.74 5.37
CA ALA A 358 -6.17 13.49 5.36
C ALA A 358 -6.70 12.54 4.27
N ILE A 359 -5.81 11.75 3.68
CA ILE A 359 -6.16 10.70 2.71
C ILE A 359 -5.47 9.42 3.16
N THR A 360 -6.23 8.36 3.43
CA THR A 360 -5.68 7.02 3.66
C THR A 360 -6.06 6.11 2.50
N VAL A 361 -5.08 5.38 1.98
CA VAL A 361 -5.25 4.41 0.89
C VAL A 361 -4.77 3.05 1.36
N TRP A 362 -5.64 2.06 1.29
CA TRP A 362 -5.35 0.67 1.63
C TRP A 362 -5.22 -0.15 0.35
N GLY A 363 -4.11 -0.87 0.24
CA GLY A 363 -3.87 -1.87 -0.78
C GLY A 363 -4.69 -3.12 -0.55
N PHE A 364 -4.74 -3.99 -1.55
CA PHE A 364 -5.27 -5.34 -1.36
C PHE A 364 -4.35 -6.14 -0.41
N PRO A 365 -4.90 -6.94 0.51
CA PRO A 365 -4.11 -7.87 1.32
C PRO A 365 -3.59 -9.05 0.48
N ASP A 366 -4.32 -9.43 -0.57
CA ASP A 366 -4.04 -10.59 -1.43
C ASP A 366 -3.17 -10.25 -2.66
N VAL A 367 -2.39 -9.17 -2.61
CA VAL A 367 -1.38 -8.88 -3.63
C VAL A 367 -0.02 -9.35 -3.17
N PHE A 368 0.72 -10.05 -4.02
CA PHE A 368 2.08 -10.51 -3.73
C PHE A 368 3.17 -9.51 -4.15
N VAL A 369 2.79 -8.35 -4.70
CA VAL A 369 3.65 -7.19 -4.95
C VAL A 369 2.87 -5.94 -4.57
N SER A 370 3.28 -5.27 -3.48
CA SER A 370 2.56 -4.12 -2.90
C SER A 370 3.11 -2.78 -3.39
N TRP A 371 4.43 -2.66 -3.49
CA TRP A 371 5.13 -1.41 -3.78
C TRP A 371 6.06 -1.55 -4.99
N LEU A 372 5.93 -0.63 -5.94
CA LEU A 372 6.80 -0.47 -7.09
C LEU A 372 7.75 0.70 -6.86
N GLN A 373 9.06 0.41 -6.77
CA GLN A 373 10.07 1.46 -6.68
C GLN A 373 10.62 1.77 -8.07
N GLN A 374 10.50 3.02 -8.49
CA GLN A 374 11.20 3.50 -9.69
C GLN A 374 12.68 3.65 -9.35
N THR A 375 13.54 2.78 -9.87
CA THR A 375 14.99 2.98 -9.76
C THR A 375 15.44 3.82 -10.95
N LYS A 376 15.97 5.02 -10.70
CA LYS A 376 16.76 5.73 -11.70
C LYS A 376 18.11 5.00 -11.77
N SER A 377 18.40 4.32 -12.88
CA SER A 377 19.73 3.73 -13.06
C SER A 377 20.78 4.85 -13.00
N SER A 378 21.65 4.81 -11.99
CA SER A 378 22.68 5.83 -11.76
C SER A 378 23.91 5.69 -12.66
N THR A 379 23.76 5.09 -13.84
CA THR A 379 24.83 4.96 -14.83
C THR A 379 24.35 5.54 -16.17
N GLY A 380 25.06 6.56 -16.64
CA GLY A 380 24.74 7.39 -17.81
C GLY A 380 24.84 6.69 -19.17
N GLY A 381 24.15 5.57 -19.34
CA GLY A 381 23.85 4.97 -20.64
C GLY A 381 22.36 4.68 -20.70
N LYS A 382 21.70 4.99 -21.84
CA LYS A 382 20.27 4.74 -22.15
C LYS A 382 19.62 3.73 -21.19
N GLY A 383 19.13 4.24 -20.06
CA GLY A 383 18.72 3.41 -18.93
C GLY A 383 17.27 3.00 -19.10
N GLU A 384 17.02 1.71 -19.28
CA GLU A 384 15.70 1.14 -19.03
C GLU A 384 15.29 1.52 -17.60
N ASN A 385 14.15 2.18 -17.43
CA ASN A 385 13.52 2.36 -16.13
C ASN A 385 13.14 0.97 -15.60
N LYS A 386 14.04 0.32 -14.86
CA LYS A 386 13.73 -0.93 -14.17
C LYS A 386 12.98 -0.57 -12.89
N SER A 387 11.66 -0.76 -12.90
CA SER A 387 10.86 -0.75 -11.68
C SER A 387 11.24 -1.96 -10.83
N GLN A 388 11.84 -1.74 -9.67
CA GLN A 388 12.12 -2.83 -8.73
C GLN A 388 10.84 -3.17 -7.99
N ARG A 389 10.38 -4.42 -8.14
CA ARG A 389 9.20 -4.96 -7.46
C ARG A 389 9.56 -5.38 -6.04
N ARG A 390 8.62 -5.22 -5.12
CA ARG A 390 8.77 -5.65 -3.73
C ARG A 390 7.71 -6.68 -3.42
N GLU A 391 8.18 -7.89 -3.10
CA GLU A 391 7.31 -8.98 -2.66
C GLU A 391 6.56 -8.55 -1.40
N HIS A 392 5.24 -8.70 -1.42
CA HIS A 392 4.38 -8.51 -0.26
C HIS A 392 4.07 -9.88 0.35
N GLY A 393 4.68 -10.19 1.49
CA GLY A 393 4.47 -11.47 2.15
C GLY A 393 3.33 -11.41 3.16
N TYR A 394 2.20 -12.05 2.88
CA TYR A 394 1.06 -12.15 3.81
C TYR A 394 1.24 -13.30 4.84
N LEU A 395 2.37 -13.41 5.53
CA LEU A 395 2.51 -14.42 6.60
C LEU A 395 1.85 -13.96 7.91
N GLY A 396 0.53 -13.88 7.90
CA GLY A 396 -0.33 -13.55 9.04
C GLY A 396 -0.63 -12.06 9.25
N ASN A 397 0.11 -11.15 8.60
CA ASN A 397 -0.17 -9.71 8.57
C ASN A 397 0.49 -9.08 7.33
N GLY A 398 -0.21 -8.18 6.65
CA GLY A 398 0.25 -7.49 5.44
C GLY A 398 -0.26 -6.05 5.38
N SER A 399 0.10 -5.21 6.36
CA SER A 399 -0.17 -3.77 6.28
C SER A 399 0.47 -3.19 5.01
N ASN A 400 -0.38 -2.76 4.08
CA ASN A 400 0.01 -2.20 2.80
C ASN A 400 -0.82 -0.95 2.53
N ASN A 401 -0.55 0.11 3.30
CA ASN A 401 -1.33 1.34 3.22
C ASN A 401 -0.44 2.56 3.41
N TYR A 402 -0.91 3.70 2.92
CA TYR A 402 -0.31 4.99 3.23
C TYR A 402 -1.37 6.00 3.63
N THR A 403 -0.95 6.98 4.44
CA THR A 403 -1.76 8.13 4.83
C THR A 403 -1.01 9.41 4.51
N LEU A 404 -1.67 10.31 3.79
CA LEU A 404 -1.23 11.67 3.54
C LEU A 404 -2.01 12.61 4.45
N LEU A 405 -1.34 13.28 5.38
CA LEU A 405 -1.88 14.41 6.11
C LEU A 405 -1.45 15.69 5.38
N VAL A 406 -2.39 16.39 4.77
CA VAL A 406 -2.20 17.62 4.01
C VAL A 406 -2.46 18.81 4.93
N LEU A 407 -1.48 19.69 5.04
CA LEU A 407 -1.47 20.86 5.90
C LEU A 407 -1.45 22.16 5.06
N PRO A 408 -1.72 23.33 5.66
CA PRO A 408 -1.55 24.62 5.00
C PRO A 408 -0.13 24.82 4.48
N ASN A 409 0.06 25.83 3.62
CA ASN A 409 1.36 26.15 3.00
C ASN A 409 1.94 25.03 2.11
N ASP A 410 1.09 24.17 1.57
CA ASP A 410 1.50 23.11 0.64
C ASP A 410 2.38 22.03 1.32
N GLU A 411 2.34 21.95 2.66
CA GLU A 411 3.04 20.97 3.47
C GLU A 411 2.25 19.67 3.63
N TYR A 412 2.94 18.56 3.83
CA TYR A 412 2.31 17.29 4.15
C TYR A 412 3.21 16.36 4.99
N PHE A 413 2.56 15.49 5.76
CA PHE A 413 3.17 14.28 6.30
C PHE A 413 2.69 13.05 5.52
N MET A 414 3.61 12.17 5.15
CA MET A 414 3.31 10.88 4.52
C MET A 414 3.68 9.78 5.50
N LEU A 415 2.70 8.96 5.87
CA LEU A 415 2.83 7.82 6.77
C LEU A 415 2.61 6.55 5.96
N GLN A 416 3.64 5.76 5.74
CA GLN A 416 3.57 4.49 5.00
C GLN A 416 3.70 3.31 5.96
N ALA A 417 2.65 2.50 6.04
CA ALA A 417 2.65 1.27 6.79
C ALA A 417 3.15 0.12 5.91
N LEU A 418 4.13 -0.62 6.42
CA LEU A 418 4.75 -1.77 5.76
C LEU A 418 4.57 -3.03 6.60
N GLY A 419 4.21 -4.11 5.92
CA GLY A 419 4.12 -5.43 6.51
C GLY A 419 5.48 -5.98 7.00
N PRO A 420 5.45 -7.02 7.85
CA PRO A 420 6.65 -7.64 8.42
C PRO A 420 7.62 -8.22 7.39
N HIS A 421 7.11 -8.56 6.21
CA HIS A 421 7.88 -9.17 5.14
C HIS A 421 8.12 -8.25 3.95
N ASP A 422 7.67 -7.00 4.04
CA ASP A 422 7.85 -6.00 2.99
C ASP A 422 9.26 -5.38 3.08
N ALA A 423 9.91 -5.14 1.95
CA ALA A 423 11.18 -4.41 1.92
C ALA A 423 10.95 -2.89 2.13
N THR A 424 11.83 -2.21 2.88
CA THR A 424 11.78 -0.76 3.20
C THR A 424 12.18 0.12 2.03
N VAL A 425 11.47 1.26 1.82
CA VAL A 425 11.64 2.22 0.70
C VAL A 425 13.03 2.81 0.62
#